data_AF-X1G519-F1
#
_entry.id   AF-X1G519-F1
#
_cell.length_a   1.000
_cell.length_b   1.000
_cell.length_c   1.000
_cell.angle_alpha   90.00
_cell.angle_beta   90.00
_cell.angle_gamma   90.00
#
_symmetry.space_group_name_H-M   'P 1'
#
loop_
_entity.id
_entity.type
_entity.pdbx_description
1 polymer ?
#
loop_
_entity_poly.entity_id
_entity_poly.type
_entity_poly.pdbx_seq_one_letter_code
_entity_poly.pdbx_strand_id
1 'polypeptide(L)' 'MIFRGRELAHTDIGWELLNRVALEVEELGEIESSPAIDRKNMVMLLAPTRKKSKGEKEIAKDEDSQGISKEI' A
#
# COMPACT_ATOMS: atom_id res chain seq x y z
N MET A 1 5.99 -1.45 3.40
CA MET A 1 6.72 -2.67 3.80
C MET A 1 7.80 -2.97 2.78
N ILE A 2 8.97 -3.47 3.21
CA ILE A 2 10.08 -3.83 2.32
C ILE A 2 10.25 -5.35 2.37
N PHE A 3 10.28 -6.01 1.22
CA PHE A 3 10.58 -7.44 1.12
C PHE A 3 12.07 -7.68 0.86
N ARG A 4 12.61 -8.74 1.44
CA ARG A 4 14.02 -9.15 1.27
C ARG A 4 14.13 -10.61 0.86
N GLY A 5 14.95 -10.88 -0.15
CA GLY A 5 15.28 -12.25 -0.56
C GLY A 5 14.05 -13.08 -0.94
N ARG A 6 13.79 -14.15 -0.17
CA ARG A 6 12.70 -15.11 -0.43
C ARG A 6 11.32 -14.62 -0.01
N GLU A 7 11.23 -13.49 0.67
CA GLU A 7 9.95 -12.91 1.12
C GLU A 7 9.08 -12.44 -0.05
N LEU A 8 9.67 -12.17 -1.23
CA LEU A 8 8.92 -11.83 -2.45
C LEU A 8 8.01 -12.96 -2.96
N ALA A 9 8.25 -14.21 -2.55
CA ALA A 9 7.37 -15.33 -2.87
C ALA A 9 6.13 -15.41 -1.95
N HIS A 10 6.13 -14.66 -0.85
CA HIS A 10 5.11 -14.66 0.18
C HIS A 10 4.57 -13.24 0.41
N THR A 11 4.08 -12.63 -0.68
CA THR A 11 3.52 -11.28 -0.68
C THR A 11 2.18 -11.20 0.05
N ASP A 12 1.48 -12.33 0.17
CA ASP A 12 0.26 -12.53 0.96
C ASP A 12 0.45 -12.12 2.42
N ILE A 13 1.59 -12.47 3.03
CA ILE A 13 1.93 -12.07 4.40
C ILE A 13 2.02 -10.55 4.53
N GLY A 14 2.64 -9.89 3.54
CA GLY A 14 2.76 -8.43 3.55
C GLY A 14 1.42 -7.73 3.36
N TRP A 15 0.54 -8.32 2.57
CA TRP A 15 -0.81 -7.81 2.36
C TRP A 15 -1.67 -7.93 3.62
N GLU A 16 -1.65 -9.09 4.29
CA GLU A 16 -2.36 -9.29 5.56
C GLU A 16 -1.85 -8.31 6.64
N LEU A 17 -0.54 -8.09 6.70
CA LEU A 17 0.06 -7.16 7.64
C LEU A 17 -0.42 -5.71 7.39
N LEU A 18 -0.39 -5.25 6.14
CA LEU A 18 -0.83 -3.89 5.83
C LEU A 18 -2.33 -3.69 6.06
N ASN A 19 -3.15 -4.70 5.83
CA ASN A 19 -4.58 -4.64 6.19
C ASN A 19 -4.80 -4.56 7.69
N ARG A 20 -4.02 -5.30 8.50
CA ARG A 20 -4.11 -5.17 9.96
C ARG A 20 -3.74 -3.76 10.40
N VAL A 21 -2.66 -3.20 9.85
CA VAL A 21 -2.26 -1.82 10.13
C VAL A 21 -3.36 -0.84 9.70
N ALA A 22 -4.01 -1.05 8.55
CA ALA A 22 -5.10 -0.21 8.09
C ALA A 22 -6.28 -0.18 9.08
N LEU A 23 -6.64 -1.34 9.65
CA LEU A 23 -7.67 -1.43 10.68
C LEU A 23 -7.27 -0.70 11.97
N GLU A 24 -6.00 -0.80 12.38
CA GLU A 24 -5.50 -0.13 13.59
C GLU A 24 -5.48 1.41 13.45
N VAL A 25 -5.42 1.94 12.23
CA VAL A 25 -5.34 3.39 11.95
C VAL A 25 -6.63 3.98 11.35
N GLU A 26 -7.70 3.19 11.25
CA GLU A 26 -8.99 3.60 10.67
C GLU A 26 -9.59 4.84 11.35
N GLU A 27 -9.34 5.01 12.65
CA GLU A 27 -9.82 6.19 13.40
C GLU A 27 -9.04 7.48 13.07
N LEU A 28 -7.83 7.35 12.51
CA LEU A 28 -6.91 8.45 12.24
C LEU A 28 -6.89 8.83 10.76
N GLY A 29 -7.14 7.88 9.85
CA GLY A 29 -6.99 8.06 8.42
C GLY A 29 -7.86 7.11 7.59
N GLU A 30 -8.00 7.46 6.32
CA GLU A 30 -8.69 6.66 5.31
C GLU A 30 -7.66 6.11 4.31
N ILE A 31 -7.96 4.98 3.67
CA ILE A 31 -7.11 4.38 2.64
C ILE A 31 -7.40 5.09 1.31
N GLU A 32 -6.39 5.76 0.75
CA GLU A 32 -6.47 6.37 -0.59
C GLU A 32 -6.09 5.37 -1.68
N SER A 33 -5.11 4.50 -1.40
CA SER A 33 -4.69 3.42 -2.30
C SER A 33 -4.43 2.15 -1.52
N SER A 34 -5.00 1.05 -2.02
CA SER A 34 -4.84 -0.28 -1.44
C SER A 34 -3.38 -0.76 -1.51
N PRO A 35 -2.96 -1.70 -0.64
CA PRO A 35 -1.61 -2.24 -0.67
C PRO A 35 -1.22 -2.80 -2.06
N ALA A 36 -0.17 -2.24 -2.66
CA ALA A 36 0.34 -2.63 -3.96
C ALA A 36 1.86 -2.82 -3.95
N ILE A 37 2.39 -3.69 -4.80
CA ILE A 37 3.83 -3.93 -4.91
C ILE A 37 4.47 -2.89 -5.82
N ASP A 38 5.40 -2.12 -5.27
CA ASP A 38 6.34 -1.26 -6.00
C ASP A 38 7.75 -1.87 -5.93
N ARG A 39 8.17 -2.52 -7.03
CA ARG A 39 9.44 -3.23 -7.19
C ARG A 39 9.70 -4.30 -6.11
N LYS A 40 10.28 -3.91 -4.98
CA LYS A 40 10.61 -4.79 -3.84
C LYS A 40 9.90 -4.37 -2.55
N ASN A 41 9.01 -3.40 -2.65
CA ASN A 41 8.26 -2.85 -1.55
C ASN A 41 6.77 -3.11 -1.77
N MET A 42 6.01 -3.24 -0.68
CA MET A 42 4.57 -3.10 -0.71
C MET A 42 4.18 -1.79 -0.05
N VAL A 43 3.41 -0.97 -0.74
CA VAL A 43 3.07 0.39 -0.32
C VAL A 43 1.55 0.50 -0.26
N MET A 44 1.04 1.15 0.77
CA MET A 44 -0.36 1.54 0.95
C MET A 44 -0.36 3.04 1.21
N LEU A 45 -1.29 3.77 0.58
CA LEU A 45 -1.43 5.21 0.78
C LEU A 45 -2.57 5.49 1.75
N LEU A 46 -2.25 6.21 2.82
CA LEU A 46 -3.20 6.61 3.86
C LEU A 46 -3.32 8.14 3.85
N ALA A 47 -4.56 8.62 3.82
CA ALA A 47 -4.88 10.03 3.94
C ALA A 47 -5.39 10.31 5.37
N PRO A 48 -4.82 11.28 6.10
CA PRO A 48 -5.27 11.58 7.45
C PRO A 48 -6.66 12.23 7.43
N THR A 49 -7.54 11.83 8.35
CA THR A 49 -8.84 12.49 8.48
C THR A 49 -8.65 13.89 9.09
N ARG A 50 -9.40 14.87 8.59
CA ARG A 50 -9.27 16.29 8.97
C ARG A 50 -9.53 16.59 10.45
N LYS A 51 -9.89 15.58 11.26
CA LYS A 51 -10.12 15.76 12.70
C LYS A 51 -8.86 16.20 13.45
N LYS A 52 -7.63 15.92 12.97
CA LYS A 52 -6.40 16.30 13.70
C LYS A 52 -5.08 16.60 12.96
N SER A 53 -5.00 16.77 11.64
CA SER A 53 -3.72 17.20 11.03
C SER A 53 -3.83 18.22 9.90
N LYS A 54 -3.36 19.42 10.21
CA LYS A 54 -2.88 20.42 9.26
C LYS A 54 -1.46 19.98 8.85
N GLY A 55 -1.33 19.27 7.74
CA GLY A 55 -0.04 18.74 7.27
C GLY A 55 -0.15 18.18 5.86
N GLU A 56 0.22 19.03 4.90
CA GLU A 56 0.73 18.77 3.54
C GLU A 56 0.04 17.73 2.64
N LYS A 57 -0.58 18.30 1.60
CA LYS A 57 -1.12 17.66 0.40
C LYS A 57 0.00 17.16 -0.52
N GLU A 58 -0.20 15.93 -1.01
CA GLU A 58 -0.09 15.50 -2.41
C GLU A 58 1.31 15.38 -3.04
N ILE A 59 1.80 14.14 -3.14
CA ILE A 59 2.45 13.65 -4.37
C ILE A 59 1.51 12.60 -4.96
N ALA A 60 0.86 12.97 -6.05
CA ALA A 60 -0.08 12.14 -6.79
C ALA A 60 0.58 11.52 -8.02
N LYS A 61 0.09 10.31 -8.35
CA LYS A 61 0.08 9.59 -9.64
C LYS A 61 1.30 8.76 -10.03
N ASP A 62 1.07 7.46 -10.17
CA ASP A 62 1.02 6.70 -11.45
C ASP A 62 0.53 5.28 -11.11
N GLU A 63 -0.74 4.95 -11.35
CA GLU A 63 -1.27 4.23 -12.53
C GLU A 63 -0.53 2.91 -12.88
N ASP A 64 -1.25 1.84 -12.54
CA ASP A 64 -1.32 0.46 -13.04
C ASP A 64 -0.34 -0.08 -14.12
N SER A 65 -0.15 -1.40 -14.00
CA SER A 65 0.37 -2.38 -14.98
C SER A 65 1.86 -2.70 -14.77
N GLN A 66 2.30 -3.93 -14.53
CA GLN A 66 2.12 -5.09 -15.41
C GLN A 66 2.31 -6.40 -14.61
N GLY A 67 1.20 -7.06 -14.27
CA GLY A 67 1.16 -8.48 -13.89
C GLY A 67 0.79 -9.29 -15.13
N ILE A 68 1.81 -9.88 -15.73
CA ILE A 68 1.86 -10.77 -16.89
C ILE A 68 0.72 -11.82 -16.90
N SER A 69 -0.01 -11.96 -18.02
CA SER A 69 -0.37 -13.25 -18.68
C SER A 69 -1.41 -13.08 -19.79
N LYS A 70 -1.01 -13.22 -21.06
CA LYS A 70 -1.55 -14.23 -22.00
C LYS A 70 -0.94 -14.14 -23.41
N GLU A 71 -0.60 -15.34 -23.90
CA GLU A 71 -0.51 -15.76 -25.31
C GLU A 71 0.53 -15.10 -26.21
N ILE A 72 1.60 -15.85 -26.53
CA ILE A 72 1.89 -16.46 -27.85
C ILE A 72 2.60 -17.80 -27.58
#